data_AF-A0A840RRS9-F1
#
_entry.id   AF-A0A840RRS9-F1
#
_cell.length_a   1.000
_cell.length_b   1.000
_cell.length_c   1.000
_cell.angle_alpha   90.00
_cell.angle_beta   90.00
_cell.angle_gamma   90.00
#
_symmetry.space_group_name_H-M   'P 1'
#
loop_
_entity.id
_entity.type
_entity.pdbx_description
1 polymer ?
#
loop_
_entity_poly.entity_id
_entity_poly.type
_entity_poly.pdbx_seq_one_letter_code
_entity_poly.pdbx_strand_id
1 'polypeptide(L)' 'MIAATPVAPYYAVIFTSLISPDDQEYDAMADRMVSLAAQQPRFLGIGSARESVGITVSY' A
#
# COMPACT_ATOMS: atom_id res chain seq x y z
N MET A 1 -9.37 0.08 4.58
CA MET A 1 -10.01 -1.04 3.86
C MET A 1 -8.96 -2.12 3.64
N ILE A 2 -9.30 -3.40 3.78
CA ILE A 2 -8.38 -4.54 3.55
C ILE A 2 -8.71 -5.16 2.17
N ALA A 3 -7.69 -5.61 1.44
CA ALA A 3 -7.87 -6.26 0.14
C ALA A 3 -8.59 -7.61 0.27
N ALA A 4 -9.55 -7.87 -0.63
CA ALA A 4 -10.19 -9.17 -0.73
C ALA A 4 -9.33 -10.11 -1.58
N THR A 5 -8.52 -10.95 -0.91
CA THR A 5 -7.60 -11.87 -1.57
C THR A 5 -8.22 -13.26 -1.77
N PRO A 6 -7.81 -14.00 -2.83
CA PRO A 6 -8.19 -15.40 -3.02
C PRO A 6 -7.59 -16.30 -1.93
N VAL A 7 -7.90 -17.60 -1.94
CA VAL A 7 -7.23 -18.57 -1.06
C VAL A 7 -5.75 -18.68 -1.44
N ALA A 8 -4.87 -18.73 -0.44
CA ALA A 8 -3.42 -18.89 -0.60
C ALA A 8 -3.04 -20.09 -1.50
N PRO A 9 -1.87 -20.07 -2.18
CA PRO A 9 -0.72 -19.19 -1.93
C PRO A 9 -0.66 -17.93 -2.81
N TYR A 10 -0.28 -16.81 -2.19
CA TYR A 10 0.10 -15.55 -2.82
C TYR A 10 1.16 -14.86 -1.94
N TYR A 11 1.81 -13.83 -2.47
CA TYR A 11 2.77 -13.05 -1.71
C TYR A 11 2.09 -11.84 -1.09
N ALA A 12 2.58 -11.40 0.06
CA ALA A 12 2.24 -10.11 0.63
C ALA A 12 3.51 -9.27 0.71
N VAL A 13 3.47 -8.06 0.18
CA VAL A 13 4.54 -7.06 0.31
C VAL A 13 4.09 -6.04 1.34
N ILE A 14 4.82 -5.98 2.45
CA ILE A 14 4.53 -5.07 3.55
C ILE A 14 5.57 -3.95 3.49
N PHE A 15 5.09 -2.73 3.25
CA PHE A 15 5.89 -1.53 3.28
C PHE A 15 5.53 -0.71 4.52
N THR A 16 6.55 -0.38 5.31
CA THR A 16 6.41 0.41 6.54
C THR A 16 7.18 1.71 6.39
N SER A 17 6.56 2.84 6.73
CA SER A 17 7.20 4.15 6.72
C SER A 17 6.95 4.90 8.03
N LEU A 18 7.89 5.77 8.37
CA LEU A 18 7.73 6.78 9.42
C LEU A 18 7.28 8.07 8.75
N ILE A 19 6.16 8.62 9.23
CA ILE A 19 5.60 9.85 8.66
C ILE A 19 6.20 11.04 9.41
N SER A 20 6.73 12.00 8.64
CA SER A 20 7.16 13.30 9.15
C SER A 20 5.97 14.26 9.18
N PRO A 21 5.90 15.25 10.08
CA PRO A 21 4.79 16.21 10.15
C PRO A 21 4.57 17.08 8.88
N ASP A 22 5.50 17.05 7.91
CA ASP A 22 5.49 17.89 6.71
C ASP A 22 5.46 17.04 5.43
N ASP A 23 4.54 16.07 5.36
CA ASP A 23 4.52 14.99 4.37
C ASP A 23 3.50 15.16 3.23
N GLN A 24 3.04 16.39 2.95
CA GLN A 24 2.07 16.64 1.88
C GLN A 24 2.49 16.07 0.51
N GLU A 25 3.79 16.13 0.18
CA GLU A 25 4.31 15.55 -1.08
C GLU A 25 4.34 14.01 -1.05
N TYR A 26 4.44 13.41 0.14
CA TYR A 26 4.47 11.97 0.33
C TYR A 26 3.13 11.33 0.04
N ASP A 27 2.02 11.97 0.40
CA ASP A 27 0.68 11.45 0.11
C ASP A 27 0.42 11.37 -1.40
N ALA A 28 0.76 12.42 -2.14
CA ALA A 28 0.67 12.41 -3.59
C ALA A 28 1.55 11.31 -4.22
N MET A 29 2.76 11.11 -3.68
CA MET A 29 3.63 10.02 -4.12
C MET A 29 3.05 8.65 -3.78
N ALA A 30 2.44 8.50 -2.60
CA ALA A 30 1.83 7.25 -2.19
C ALA A 30 0.65 6.85 -3.07
N ASP A 31 -0.24 7.79 -3.39
CA ASP A 31 -1.35 7.56 -4.32
C ASP A 31 -0.84 7.17 -5.71
N ARG A 32 0.23 7.82 -6.17
CA ARG A 32 0.88 7.46 -7.44
C ARG A 32 1.46 6.05 -7.40
N MET A 33 2.13 5.66 -6.32
CA MET A 33 2.66 4.30 -6.16
C MET A 33 1.54 3.25 -6.19
N VAL A 34 0.41 3.51 -5.54
CA VAL A 34 -0.77 2.64 -5.58
C VAL A 34 -1.32 2.51 -7.00
N SER A 35 -1.45 3.62 -7.72
CA SER A 35 -1.94 3.63 -9.10
C SER A 35 -1.04 2.82 -10.05
N LEU A 36 0.28 2.87 -9.84
CA LEU A 36 1.24 2.07 -10.62
C LEU A 36 1.21 0.58 -10.25
N ALA A 37 1.06 0.26 -8.97
CA ALA A 37 0.92 -1.13 -8.50
C ALA A 37 -0.35 -1.79 -9.08
N ALA A 38 -1.46 -1.06 -9.12
CA ALA A 38 -2.73 -1.53 -9.67
C ALA A 38 -2.67 -1.87 -11.18
N GLN A 39 -1.68 -1.34 -11.91
CA GLN A 39 -1.45 -1.65 -13.32
C GLN A 39 -0.66 -2.95 -13.51
N GLN A 40 -0.05 -3.50 -12.46
CA GLN A 40 0.77 -4.69 -12.58
C GLN A 40 -0.10 -5.94 -12.77
N PRO A 41 0.26 -6.83 -13.71
CA PRO A 41 -0.42 -8.12 -13.85
C PRO A 41 -0.38 -8.91 -12.54
N ARG A 42 -1.53 -9.45 -12.12
CA ARG A 42 -1.72 -10.24 -10.90
C ARG A 42 -1.61 -9.47 -9.58
N PHE A 43 -1.72 -8.14 -9.60
CA PHE A 43 -2.00 -7.38 -8.37
C PHE A 43 -3.37 -7.79 -7.82
N LEU A 44 -3.41 -8.24 -6.56
CA LEU A 44 -4.60 -8.77 -5.90
C LEU A 44 -5.29 -7.73 -5.02
N GLY A 45 -4.62 -6.60 -4.78
CA GLY A 45 -5.16 -5.47 -4.04
C GLY A 45 -4.19 -4.93 -3.01
N ILE A 46 -4.61 -3.88 -2.32
CA ILE A 46 -3.81 -3.21 -1.31
C ILE A 46 -4.68 -2.72 -0.15
N GLY A 47 -4.11 -2.69 1.04
CA GLY A 47 -4.68 -2.02 2.21
C GLY A 47 -3.61 -1.16 2.88
N SER A 48 -4.01 0.02 3.34
CA SER A 48 -3.13 0.93 4.08
C SER A 48 -3.77 1.39 5.39
N ALA A 49 -2.93 1.63 6.39
CA ALA A 49 -3.28 2.23 7.67
C ALA A 49 -2.21 3.26 8.04
N ARG A 50 -2.61 4.42 8.55
CA ARG A 50 -1.71 5.54 8.84
C ARG A 50 -2.08 6.22 10.16
N GLU A 51 -1.09 6.35 11.03
CA GLU A 51 -1.03 7.29 12.15
C GLU A 51 0.38 7.90 12.20
N SER A 52 1.14 7.70 13.29
CA SER A 52 2.56 8.05 13.38
C SER A 52 3.46 7.13 12.54
N VAL A 53 2.98 5.92 12.27
CA VAL A 53 3.59 4.93 11.38
C VAL A 53 2.61 4.63 10.25
N GLY A 54 3.11 4.62 9.02
CA GLY A 54 2.37 4.16 7.86
C GLY A 54 2.66 2.69 7.58
N ILE A 55 1.62 1.88 7.41
CA ILE A 55 1.73 0.48 6.96
C ILE A 55 0.89 0.32 5.71
N THR A 56 1.49 -0.20 4.65
CA THR A 56 0.83 -0.55 3.39
C THR A 56 1.11 -2.01 3.08
N VAL A 57 0.06 -2.79 2.85
CA VAL A 57 0.14 -4.21 2.51
C VAL A 57 -0.43 -4.41 1.12
N SER A 58 0.40 -4.87 0.20
CA SER A 58 0.04 -5.22 -1.18
C SER A 58 0.06 -6.72 -1.37
N TYR A 59 -0.83 -7.25 -2.20
CA TYR A 59 -0.98 -8.67 -2.50
C TYR A 59 -0.86 -8.97 -4.00
#